data_AF-A0A660YBN3-F1
#
_entry.id   AF-A0A660YBN3-F1
#
_cell.length_a   1.000
_cell.length_b   1.000
_cell.length_c   1.000
_cell.angle_alpha   90.00
_cell.angle_beta   90.00
_cell.angle_gamma   90.00
#
_symmetry.space_group_name_H-M   'P 1'
#
loop_
_entity.id
_entity.type
_entity.pdbx_description
1 polymer ?
#
loop_
_entity_poly.entity_id
_entity_poly.type
_entity_poly.pdbx_seq_one_letter_code
_entity_poly.pdbx_strand_id
1 'polypeptide(L)'
;GLQEGKVLGLQEGKVLGLQEGQVRGLALGQETRLREDILEALEVRFGMVPYEVEEQVRRLRGQKTLEGLLRKAILVESLEAFGEMLSSVH
;
A
#
# COMPACT_ATOMS: atom_id res chain seq x y z
N GLY A 1 -22.29 -26.11 -30.05
CA GLY A 1 -21.97 -24.85 -30.75
C GLY A 1 -22.20 -23.64 -29.88
N LEU A 2 -23.29 -22.90 -30.10
CA LEU A 2 -23.58 -21.62 -29.43
C LEU A 2 -23.81 -21.73 -27.91
N GLN A 3 -24.53 -22.76 -27.47
CA GLN A 3 -24.79 -23.00 -26.05
C GLN A 3 -23.52 -23.32 -25.26
N GLU A 4 -22.65 -24.17 -25.82
CA GLU A 4 -21.35 -24.53 -25.23
C GLU A 4 -20.41 -23.33 -25.19
N GLY A 5 -20.36 -22.53 -26.26
CA GLY A 5 -19.55 -21.31 -26.29
C GLY A 5 -19.98 -20.29 -25.23
N LYS A 6 -21.29 -20.13 -24.99
CA LYS A 6 -21.80 -19.25 -23.93
C LYS A 6 -21.43 -19.75 -22.53
N VAL A 7 -21.50 -21.07 -22.29
CA VAL A 7 -21.14 -21.67 -21.00
C VAL A 7 -19.64 -21.52 -20.74
N LEU A 8 -18.80 -21.82 -21.73
CA LEU A 8 -17.35 -21.66 -21.64
C LEU A 8 -16.96 -20.21 -21.36
N GLY A 9 -17.51 -19.25 -22.11
CA GLY A 9 -17.21 -17.82 -21.90
C GLY A 9 -17.61 -17.31 -20.51
N LEU A 10 -18.74 -17.76 -19.95
CA LEU A 10 -19.14 -17.43 -18.58
C LEU A 10 -18.20 -18.04 -17.54
N GLN A 11 -17.76 -19.27 -17.76
CA GLN A 11 -16.84 -19.96 -16.85
C GLN A 11 -15.46 -19.31 -16.86
N GLU A 12 -14.92 -19.01 -18.04
CA GLU A 12 -13.65 -18.29 -18.20
C GLU A 12 -13.72 -16.89 -17.58
N GLY A 13 -14.77 -16.12 -17.87
CA GLY A 13 -14.96 -14.78 -17.30
C GLY A 13 -15.05 -14.78 -15.78
N LYS A 14 -15.73 -15.78 -15.19
CA LYS A 14 -15.81 -15.94 -13.73
C LYS A 14 -14.44 -16.26 -13.12
N VAL A 15 -13.68 -17.16 -13.74
CA VAL A 15 -12.33 -17.54 -13.26
C VAL A 15 -11.37 -16.36 -13.33
N LEU A 16 -11.31 -15.68 -14.48
CA LEU A 16 -10.46 -14.50 -14.67
C LEU A 16 -10.83 -13.38 -13.70
N GLY A 17 -12.13 -13.07 -13.55
CA GLY A 17 -12.59 -12.04 -12.64
C GLY A 17 -12.24 -12.32 -11.17
N LEU A 18 -12.37 -13.58 -10.73
CA LEU A 18 -11.96 -13.98 -9.37
C LEU A 18 -10.45 -13.84 -9.19
N GLN A 19 -9.66 -14.30 -10.15
CA GLN A 19 -8.20 -14.25 -10.08
C GLN A 19 -7.70 -12.79 -10.05
N GLU A 20 -8.20 -11.93 -10.93
CA GLU A 20 -7.87 -10.51 -10.92
C GLU A 20 -8.28 -9.83 -9.61
N GLY A 21 -9.48 -10.13 -9.10
CA GLY A 21 -9.97 -9.60 -7.84
C GLY A 21 -9.10 -9.99 -6.66
N GLN A 22 -8.67 -11.26 -6.58
CA GLN A 22 -7.78 -11.74 -5.54
C GLN A 22 -6.41 -11.07 -5.60
N VAL A 23 -5.80 -10.99 -6.79
CA VAL A 23 -4.48 -10.36 -6.96
C VAL A 23 -4.53 -8.88 -6.57
N ARG A 24 -5.54 -8.13 -7.04
CA ARG A 24 -5.71 -6.71 -6.69
C ARG A 24 -5.96 -6.54 -5.19
N GLY A 25 -6.81 -7.38 -4.59
CA GLY A 25 -7.12 -7.33 -3.17
C GLY A 25 -5.89 -7.56 -2.29
N LEU A 26 -5.07 -8.55 -2.63
CA LEU A 26 -3.82 -8.82 -1.93
C LEU A 26 -2.83 -7.65 -2.03
N ALA A 27 -2.66 -7.09 -3.23
CA ALA A 27 -1.77 -5.94 -3.44
C ALA A 27 -2.22 -4.71 -2.62
N LEU A 28 -3.52 -4.37 -2.65
CA LEU A 28 -4.07 -3.28 -1.86
C LEU A 28 -3.90 -3.51 -0.35
N GLY A 29 -4.14 -4.73 0.12
CA GLY A 29 -3.95 -5.10 1.53
C GLY A 29 -2.49 -4.97 1.98
N GLN A 30 -1.54 -5.38 1.15
CA GLN A 30 -0.12 -5.23 1.43
C GLN A 30 0.30 -3.76 1.54
N GLU A 31 -0.17 -2.91 0.62
CA GLU A 31 0.13 -1.48 0.71
C GLU A 31 -0.50 -0.83 1.95
N THR A 32 -1.72 -1.22 2.32
CA THR A 32 -2.35 -0.72 3.56
C THR A 32 -1.52 -1.09 4.78
N ARG A 33 -1.13 -2.36 4.90
CA ARG A 33 -0.27 -2.81 5.99
C ARG A 33 1.04 -2.04 6.04
N LEU A 34 1.73 -1.86 4.91
CA LEU A 34 3.00 -1.12 4.91
C LEU A 34 2.86 0.33 5.38
N ARG A 35 1.73 0.99 5.09
CA ARG A 35 1.47 2.34 5.63
C ARG A 35 1.27 2.31 7.14
N GLU A 36 0.52 1.34 7.65
CA GLU A 36 0.33 1.14 9.09
C GLU A 36 1.68 0.85 9.78
N ASP A 37 2.49 -0.04 9.22
CA ASP A 37 3.83 -0.36 9.74
C ASP A 37 4.76 0.86 9.77
N ILE A 38 4.68 1.75 8.77
CA ILE A 38 5.45 3.01 8.75
C ILE A 38 5.02 3.91 9.90
N LEU A 39 3.70 4.11 10.07
CA LEU A 39 3.17 4.99 11.11
C LEU A 39 3.47 4.44 12.51
N GLU A 40 3.31 3.13 12.70
CA GLU A 40 3.64 2.46 13.96
C GLU A 40 5.14 2.61 14.28
N ALA A 41 6.03 2.42 13.29
CA ALA A 41 7.47 2.60 13.50
C ALA A 41 7.83 4.03 13.93
N LEU A 42 7.19 5.05 13.32
CA LEU A 42 7.37 6.44 13.72
C LEU A 42 6.81 6.70 15.12
N GLU A 43 5.63 6.16 15.42
CA GLU A 43 4.97 6.33 16.71
C GLU A 43 5.77 5.71 17.86
N VAL A 44 6.31 4.51 17.66
CA VAL A 44 7.16 3.83 18.64
C VAL A 44 8.44 4.63 18.93
N ARG A 45 9.01 5.30 17.92
CA ARG A 45 10.29 6.01 18.06
C ARG A 45 10.15 7.42 18.60
N PHE A 46 9.11 8.13 18.17
CA PHE A 46 8.98 9.57 18.39
C PHE A 46 7.71 9.95 19.17
N GLY A 47 6.82 9.01 19.46
CA GLY A 47 5.50 9.26 20.03
C GLY A 47 4.51 9.74 18.96
N MET A 48 3.52 10.53 19.37
CA MET A 48 2.43 10.98 18.48
C MET A 48 2.95 11.52 17.14
N VAL A 49 2.50 10.91 16.05
CA VAL A 49 2.84 11.34 14.69
C VAL A 49 1.97 12.54 14.29
N PRO A 50 2.54 13.65 13.79
CA PRO A 50 1.78 14.78 13.30
C PRO A 50 0.82 14.39 12.18
N TYR A 51 -0.39 14.97 12.20
CA TYR A 51 -1.46 14.66 11.24
C TYR A 51 -1.00 14.84 9.78
N GLU A 52 -0.20 15.85 9.49
CA GLU A 52 0.32 16.13 8.16
C GLU A 52 1.19 14.97 7.63
N VAL A 53 2.06 14.43 8.48
CA VAL A 53 2.93 13.30 8.15
C VAL A 53 2.07 12.04 7.95
N GLU A 54 1.09 11.82 8.82
CA GLU A 54 0.17 10.69 8.72
C GLU A 54 -0.59 10.71 7.39
N GLU A 55 -1.19 11.84 7.04
CA GLU A 55 -1.95 12.00 5.80
C GLU A 55 -1.09 11.79 4.55
N GLN A 56 0.15 12.29 4.56
CA GLN A 56 1.08 12.07 3.46
C GLN A 56 1.37 10.57 3.28
N VAL A 57 1.68 9.84 4.35
CA VAL A 57 1.92 8.39 4.29
C VAL A 57 0.68 7.63 3.79
N ARG A 58 -0.52 8.00 4.26
CA ARG A 58 -1.79 7.36 3.86
C ARG A 58 -2.09 7.48 2.35
N ARG A 59 -1.63 8.57 1.72
CA ARG A 59 -1.83 8.85 0.29
C ARG A 59 -0.83 8.14 -0.61
N LEU A 60 0.34 7.78 -0.10
CA LEU A 60 1.36 7.11 -0.90
C LEU A 60 0.89 5.74 -1.42
N ARG A 61 1.35 5.38 -2.60
CA ARG A 61 1.03 4.14 -3.32
C ARG A 61 2.33 3.53 -3.84
N GLY A 62 2.29 2.25 -4.16
CA GLY A 62 3.44 1.51 -4.65
C GLY A 62 4.18 0.81 -3.52
N GLN A 63 4.05 -0.52 -3.50
CA GLN A 63 4.69 -1.39 -2.52
C GLN A 63 6.19 -1.09 -2.31
N LYS A 64 6.99 -0.97 -3.38
CA LYS A 64 8.43 -0.71 -3.27
C LYS A 64 8.76 0.64 -2.62
N THR A 65 7.96 1.66 -2.92
CA THR A 65 8.11 2.99 -2.32
C THR A 65 7.84 2.90 -0.82
N LEU A 66 6.75 2.23 -0.44
CA LEU A 66 6.36 2.02 0.96
C LEU A 66 7.39 1.18 1.73
N GLU A 67 7.90 0.09 1.16
CA GLU A 67 8.99 -0.71 1.76
C GLU A 67 10.27 0.12 1.99
N GLY A 68 10.60 1.00 1.04
CA GLY A 68 11.72 1.93 1.16
C GLY A 68 11.50 2.95 2.29
N LEU A 69 10.28 3.47 2.40
CA LEU A 69 9.92 4.41 3.46
C LEU A 69 9.87 3.76 4.83
N LEU A 70 9.43 2.50 4.94
CA LEU A 70 9.48 1.75 6.20
C LEU A 70 10.91 1.65 6.73
N ARG A 71 11.87 1.31 5.86
CA ARG A 71 13.30 1.31 6.24
C ARG A 71 13.77 2.70 6.68
N LYS A 72 13.36 3.75 5.99
CA LYS A 72 13.70 5.15 6.36
C LYS A 72 13.07 5.56 7.68
N ALA A 73 11.83 5.17 7.96
CA ALA A 73 11.11 5.46 9.21
C ALA A 73 11.84 4.88 10.43
N ILE A 74 12.53 3.74 10.26
CA ILE A 74 13.36 3.11 11.30
C ILE A 74 14.69 3.85 11.51
N LEU A 75 15.23 4.52 10.48
CA LEU A 75 16.59 5.08 10.49
C LEU A 75 16.65 6.60 10.72
N VAL A 76 15.61 7.33 10.32
CA VAL A 76 15.55 8.80 10.38
C VAL A 76 15.76 9.32 11.80
N GLU A 77 16.31 10.51 11.96
CA GLU A 77 16.64 11.07 13.30
C GLU A 77 15.45 11.78 13.97
N SER A 78 14.46 12.24 13.21
CA SER A 78 13.25 12.90 13.74
C SER A 78 12.04 12.80 12.81
N LEU A 79 10.87 13.23 13.29
CA LEU A 79 9.64 13.32 12.50
C LEU A 79 9.72 14.41 11.43
N GLU A 80 10.40 15.53 11.72
CA GLU A 80 10.61 16.63 10.78
C GLU A 80 11.45 16.16 9.59
N ALA A 81 12.57 15.48 9.84
CA ALA A 81 13.41 14.90 8.80
C ALA A 81 12.63 13.88 7.95
N PHE A 82 11.69 13.15 8.56
CA PHE A 82 10.81 12.24 7.81
C PHE A 82 9.81 13.00 6.93
N GLY A 83 9.17 14.05 7.44
CA GLY A 83 8.26 14.90 6.68
C GLY A 83 8.92 15.61 5.49
N GLU A 84 10.16 16.08 5.67
CA GLU A 84 10.97 16.63 4.57
C GLU A 84 11.22 15.57 3.48
N MET A 85 11.57 14.34 3.87
CA MET A 85 11.73 13.25 2.92
C MET A 85 10.43 12.95 2.17
N LEU A 86 9.26 12.92 2.84
CA LEU A 86 7.98 12.70 2.17
C LEU A 86 7.69 13.77 1.11
N SER A 87 8.04 15.02 1.39
CA SER A 87 7.85 16.14 0.46
C SER A 87 8.74 16.05 -0.77
N SER A 88 9.84 15.30 -0.69
CA SER A 88 10.73 15.02 -1.83
C SER A 88 10.28 13.84 -2.71
N VAL A 89 9.33 13.03 -2.23
CA VAL A 89 8.72 11.93 -3.00
C VAL A 89 7.58 12.51 -3.85
N HIS A 90 7.95 13.06 -5.02
CA HIS A 90 7.01 13.42 -6.09
C HIS A 90 7.01 12.36 -7.19
#